data_AF-A0A3N9RZV5-F1
#
_entry.id   AF-A0A3N9RZV5-F1
#
_cell.length_a   1.000
_cell.length_b   1.000
_cell.length_c   1.000
_cell.angle_alpha   90.00
_cell.angle_beta   90.00
_cell.angle_gamma   90.00
#
_symmetry.space_group_name_H-M   'P 1'
#
loop_
_entity.id
_entity.type
_entity.pdbx_description
1 polymer ?
#
loop_
_entity_poly.entity_id
_entity_poly.type
_entity_poly.pdbx_seq_one_letter_code
_entity_poly.pdbx_strand_id
1 'polypeptide(L)'
;MPDHDARALLVEALDFFNDHPRFSLRRDRRRTSYELAARIDAFLAPDTAVYPIVAAARERWATAHMLRIDPDEQTVQRDGDGYWVRAWVRVDAAGLDEAGAAQIDRYASAFTALPEITRQVFMADLLGDEDFTAIAARLGITTHEVEQHIADALVAISRALDRR
;
A
#
# COMPACT_ATOMS: atom_id res chain seq x y z
N MET A 1 -13.21 -5.54 15.24
CA MET A 1 -12.28 -5.84 14.14
C MET A 1 -12.90 -5.33 12.85
N PRO A 2 -12.10 -4.76 11.94
CA PRO A 2 -12.53 -4.48 10.57
C PRO A 2 -13.05 -5.75 9.89
N ASP A 3 -14.03 -5.60 9.01
CA ASP A 3 -14.64 -6.72 8.25
C ASP A 3 -13.62 -7.46 7.37
N HIS A 4 -12.57 -6.76 6.95
CA HIS A 4 -11.43 -7.31 6.21
C HIS A 4 -10.65 -8.35 7.04
N ASP A 5 -10.36 -8.05 8.30
CA ASP A 5 -9.63 -8.95 9.21
C ASP A 5 -10.45 -10.21 9.51
N ALA A 6 -11.78 -10.08 9.58
CA ALA A 6 -12.67 -11.21 9.76
C ALA A 6 -12.70 -12.15 8.54
N ARG A 7 -12.68 -11.61 7.32
CA ARG A 7 -12.59 -12.42 6.08
C ARG A 7 -11.24 -13.13 5.97
N ALA A 8 -10.13 -12.45 6.28
CA ALA A 8 -8.80 -13.05 6.27
C ALA A 8 -8.71 -14.28 7.19
N LEU A 9 -9.23 -14.16 8.42
CA LEU A 9 -9.29 -15.27 9.38
C LEU A 9 -10.17 -16.43 8.91
N LEU A 10 -11.24 -16.16 8.15
CA LEU A 10 -12.11 -17.20 7.59
C LEU A 10 -11.43 -17.95 6.43
N VAL A 11 -10.62 -17.27 5.63
CA VAL A 11 -9.81 -17.89 4.58
C VAL A 11 -8.77 -18.83 5.20
N GLU A 12 -8.02 -18.35 6.20
CA GLU A 12 -7.03 -19.18 6.90
C GLU A 12 -7.68 -20.40 7.58
N ALA A 13 -8.88 -20.24 8.15
CA ALA A 13 -9.62 -21.33 8.77
C ALA A 13 -10.08 -22.37 7.72
N LEU A 14 -10.49 -21.92 6.54
CA LEU A 14 -10.88 -22.78 5.43
C LEU A 14 -9.69 -23.62 4.95
N ASP A 15 -8.53 -23.00 4.75
CA ASP A 15 -7.29 -23.68 4.35
C ASP A 15 -6.91 -24.76 5.38
N PHE A 16 -6.97 -24.42 6.67
CA PHE A 16 -6.72 -25.38 7.74
C PHE A 16 -7.66 -26.59 7.70
N PHE A 17 -8.96 -26.39 7.42
CA PHE A 17 -9.93 -27.48 7.33
C PHE A 17 -9.74 -28.35 6.09
N ASN A 18 -9.28 -27.76 4.99
CA ASN A 18 -8.97 -28.49 3.75
C ASN A 18 -7.73 -29.36 3.92
N ASP A 19 -6.71 -28.88 4.64
CA ASP A 19 -5.48 -29.63 4.93
C ASP A 19 -5.67 -30.75 5.98
N HIS A 20 -6.71 -30.65 6.82
CA HIS A 20 -6.99 -31.61 7.90
C HIS A 20 -8.39 -32.23 7.77
N PRO A 21 -8.61 -33.12 6.78
CA PRO A 21 -9.90 -33.74 6.57
C PRO A 21 -10.33 -34.61 7.77
N ARG A 22 -11.63 -34.55 8.12
CA ARG A 22 -12.27 -35.30 9.23
C ARG A 22 -11.90 -34.87 10.66
N PHE A 23 -11.45 -33.63 10.85
CA PHE A 23 -11.27 -33.11 12.20
C PHE A 23 -12.63 -32.88 12.90
N SER A 24 -12.76 -33.38 14.14
CA SER A 24 -13.99 -33.19 14.93
C SER A 24 -13.94 -31.88 15.71
N LEU A 25 -14.96 -31.04 15.53
CA LEU A 25 -15.03 -29.76 16.23
C LEU A 25 -15.36 -30.02 17.71
N ARG A 26 -14.50 -29.54 18.63
CA ARG A 26 -14.66 -29.78 20.08
C ARG A 26 -16.02 -29.34 20.65
N ARG A 27 -16.67 -28.35 20.02
CA ARG A 27 -17.93 -27.74 20.47
C ARG A 27 -19.17 -28.54 20.06
N ASP A 28 -19.07 -29.37 19.01
CA ASP A 28 -20.14 -30.27 18.59
C ASP A 28 -19.57 -31.45 17.79
N ARG A 29 -19.54 -32.63 18.43
CA ARG A 29 -18.92 -33.85 17.90
C ARG A 29 -19.67 -34.45 16.70
N ARG A 30 -20.90 -33.99 16.44
CA ARG A 30 -21.73 -34.42 15.31
C ARG A 30 -21.51 -33.58 14.04
N ARG A 31 -20.94 -32.38 14.18
CA ARG A 31 -20.57 -31.53 13.04
C ARG A 31 -19.20 -31.91 12.50
N THR A 32 -19.13 -32.17 11.21
CA THR A 32 -17.89 -32.46 10.51
C THR A 32 -17.23 -31.15 10.05
N SER A 33 -15.89 -31.16 9.95
CA SER A 33 -15.15 -30.02 9.40
C SER A 33 -15.64 -29.63 7.99
N TYR A 34 -16.16 -30.60 7.21
CA TYR A 34 -16.73 -30.38 5.88
C TYR A 34 -17.96 -29.47 5.87
N GLU A 35 -18.91 -29.64 6.80
CA GLU A 35 -20.09 -28.77 6.87
C GLU A 35 -19.72 -27.34 7.26
N LEU A 36 -18.66 -27.17 8.07
CA LEU A 36 -18.16 -25.85 8.43
C LEU A 36 -17.40 -25.21 7.26
N ALA A 37 -16.52 -25.96 6.58
CA ALA A 37 -15.82 -25.51 5.38
C ALA A 37 -16.81 -25.05 4.30
N ALA A 38 -17.83 -25.86 3.99
CA ALA A 38 -18.85 -25.49 3.00
C ALA A 38 -19.64 -24.23 3.35
N ARG A 39 -19.86 -23.95 4.64
CA ARG A 39 -20.53 -22.72 5.10
C ARG A 39 -19.61 -21.51 5.04
N ILE A 40 -18.32 -21.70 5.29
CA ILE A 40 -17.32 -20.65 5.14
C ILE A 40 -17.15 -20.32 3.66
N ASP A 41 -17.05 -21.32 2.78
CA ASP A 41 -17.04 -21.16 1.32
C ASP A 41 -18.26 -20.37 0.83
N ALA A 42 -19.47 -20.77 1.23
CA ALA A 42 -20.69 -20.08 0.84
C ALA A 42 -20.76 -18.62 1.35
N PHE A 43 -20.11 -18.32 2.47
CA PHE A 43 -20.03 -16.96 3.03
C PHE A 43 -18.94 -16.12 2.35
N LEU A 44 -17.84 -16.75 1.94
CA LEU A 44 -16.73 -16.10 1.23
C LEU A 44 -17.02 -15.92 -0.25
N ALA A 45 -17.94 -16.70 -0.82
CA ALA A 45 -18.36 -16.61 -2.21
C ALA A 45 -18.71 -15.16 -2.57
N PRO A 46 -18.20 -14.64 -3.69
CA PRO A 46 -18.55 -13.30 -4.16
C PRO A 46 -20.05 -13.21 -4.35
N ASP A 47 -20.64 -12.09 -3.92
CA ASP A 47 -22.07 -11.86 -4.07
C ASP A 47 -22.40 -11.82 -5.57
N THR A 48 -23.37 -12.61 -6.02
CA THR A 48 -23.85 -12.62 -7.40
C THR A 48 -24.31 -11.22 -7.84
N ALA A 49 -24.70 -10.34 -6.91
CA ALA A 49 -25.04 -8.95 -7.19
C ALA A 49 -23.83 -8.02 -7.48
N VAL A 50 -22.61 -8.41 -7.11
CA VAL A 50 -21.37 -7.68 -7.44
C VAL A 50 -21.06 -7.79 -8.93
N TYR A 51 -21.23 -8.98 -9.51
CA TYR A 51 -20.99 -9.23 -10.94
C TYR A 51 -21.73 -8.28 -11.89
N PRO A 52 -23.05 -8.02 -11.76
CA PRO A 52 -23.75 -7.09 -12.63
C PRO A 52 -23.33 -5.62 -12.43
N ILE A 53 -22.90 -5.21 -11.23
CA ILE A 53 -22.40 -3.84 -10.98
C ILE A 53 -21.05 -3.63 -11.68
N VAL A 54 -20.13 -4.59 -11.54
CA VAL A 54 -18.82 -4.57 -12.21
C VAL A 54 -18.99 -4.62 -13.73
N ALA A 55 -19.91 -5.45 -14.23
CA ALA A 55 -20.21 -5.53 -15.65
C ALA A 55 -20.78 -4.21 -16.20
N ALA A 56 -21.74 -3.58 -15.50
CA ALA A 56 -22.33 -2.30 -15.89
C ALA A 56 -21.29 -1.17 -15.88
N ALA A 57 -20.41 -1.13 -14.87
CA ALA A 57 -19.31 -0.18 -14.83
C ALA A 57 -18.33 -0.38 -16.00
N ARG A 58 -18.00 -1.64 -16.32
CA ARG A 58 -17.11 -1.96 -17.44
C ARG A 58 -17.70 -1.54 -18.78
N GLU A 59 -18.98 -1.81 -19.03
CA GLU A 59 -19.67 -1.39 -20.24
C GLU A 59 -19.66 0.14 -20.38
N ARG A 60 -19.95 0.85 -19.29
CA ARG A 60 -19.99 2.31 -19.28
C ARG A 60 -18.63 2.96 -19.55
N TRP A 61 -17.54 2.33 -19.12
CA TRP A 61 -16.18 2.84 -19.31
C TRP A 61 -15.40 2.14 -20.43
N ALA A 62 -16.05 1.27 -21.22
CA ALA A 62 -15.40 0.51 -22.30
C ALA A 62 -14.76 1.42 -23.37
N THR A 63 -15.32 2.62 -23.57
CA THR A 63 -14.81 3.61 -24.54
C THR A 63 -13.74 4.52 -23.95
N ALA A 64 -13.49 4.48 -22.64
CA ALA A 64 -12.47 5.30 -21.99
C ALA A 64 -11.14 4.56 -21.94
N HIS A 65 -10.22 4.88 -22.86
CA HIS A 65 -8.89 4.24 -22.94
C HIS A 65 -7.96 4.50 -21.75
N MET A 66 -8.38 5.34 -20.81
CA MET A 66 -7.64 5.71 -19.61
C MET A 66 -8.01 4.83 -18.39
N LEU A 67 -9.13 4.11 -18.41
CA LEU A 67 -9.64 3.38 -17.24
C LEU A 67 -9.98 1.93 -17.59
N ARG A 68 -9.44 0.98 -16.83
CA ARG A 68 -9.58 -0.46 -17.06
C ARG A 68 -10.04 -1.15 -15.78
N ILE A 69 -11.22 -1.78 -15.81
CA ILE A 69 -11.73 -2.62 -14.72
C ILE A 69 -11.43 -4.09 -15.05
N ASP A 70 -10.76 -4.81 -14.14
CA ASP A 70 -10.34 -6.19 -14.38
C ASP A 70 -11.52 -7.16 -14.55
N PRO A 71 -11.35 -8.25 -15.34
CA PRO A 71 -12.39 -9.23 -15.64
C PRO A 71 -12.92 -9.95 -14.40
N ASP A 72 -12.04 -10.21 -13.44
CA ASP A 72 -12.23 -10.96 -12.19
C ASP A 72 -12.47 -10.08 -10.96
N GLU A 73 -12.60 -8.75 -11.14
CA GLU A 73 -12.84 -7.82 -10.03
C GLU A 73 -14.18 -8.12 -9.35
N GLN A 74 -14.12 -8.35 -8.04
CA GLN A 74 -15.25 -8.72 -7.19
C GLN A 74 -15.41 -7.77 -5.99
N THR A 75 -14.58 -6.75 -5.89
CA THR A 75 -14.64 -5.77 -4.81
C THR A 75 -15.47 -4.59 -5.26
N VAL A 76 -16.59 -4.38 -4.57
CA VAL A 76 -17.44 -3.21 -4.75
C VAL A 76 -17.71 -2.59 -3.38
N GLN A 77 -17.51 -1.28 -3.29
CA GLN A 77 -17.85 -0.52 -2.10
C GLN A 77 -19.11 0.29 -2.38
N ARG A 78 -20.14 0.14 -1.55
CA ARG A 78 -21.35 0.96 -1.65
C ARG A 78 -21.16 2.26 -0.89
N ASP A 79 -21.52 3.36 -1.51
CA ASP A 79 -21.51 4.69 -0.90
C ASP A 79 -22.80 5.41 -1.28
N GLY A 80 -23.60 5.82 -0.29
CA GLY A 80 -24.88 6.54 -0.43
C GLY A 80 -25.70 6.25 -1.70
N ASP A 81 -25.40 7.01 -2.76
CA ASP A 81 -26.12 7.06 -4.03
C ASP A 81 -25.51 6.16 -5.14
N GLY A 82 -24.51 5.34 -4.85
CA GLY A 82 -23.83 4.53 -5.87
C GLY A 82 -22.90 3.43 -5.37
N TYR A 83 -22.12 2.92 -6.32
CA TYR A 83 -21.17 1.82 -6.12
C TYR A 83 -19.80 2.20 -6.70
N TRP A 84 -18.77 2.07 -5.87
CA TRP A 84 -17.37 2.18 -6.25
C TRP A 84 -16.85 0.81 -6.67
N VAL A 85 -16.20 0.75 -7.83
CA VAL A 85 -15.54 -0.44 -8.37
C VAL A 85 -14.05 -0.14 -8.50
N ARG A 86 -13.18 -1.11 -8.18
CA ARG A 86 -11.73 -0.92 -8.39
C ARG A 86 -11.42 -0.91 -9.88
N ALA A 87 -10.54 0.00 -10.29
CA ALA A 87 -10.09 0.14 -11.66
C ALA A 87 -8.62 0.54 -11.71
N TRP A 88 -7.95 0.14 -12.77
CA TRP A 88 -6.64 0.64 -13.16
C TRP A 88 -6.79 1.89 -14.01
N VAL A 89 -5.94 2.88 -13.75
CA VAL A 89 -5.82 4.07 -14.58
C VAL A 89 -4.55 3.96 -15.41
N ARG A 90 -4.66 4.12 -16.73
CA ARG A 90 -3.52 4.17 -17.63
C ARG A 90 -2.88 5.55 -17.56
N VAL A 91 -1.61 5.59 -17.18
CA VAL A 91 -0.77 6.80 -17.20
C VAL A 91 0.27 6.62 -18.30
N ASP A 92 0.47 7.64 -19.13
CA ASP A 92 1.43 7.57 -20.23
C ASP A 92 2.87 7.58 -19.69
N ALA A 93 3.62 6.53 -20.05
CA ALA A 93 5.00 6.31 -19.60
C ALA A 93 5.96 7.42 -20.05
N ALA A 94 5.69 8.07 -21.20
CA ALA A 94 6.52 9.15 -21.72
C ALA A 94 6.63 10.34 -20.75
N GLY A 95 5.57 10.63 -19.98
CA GLY A 95 5.60 11.66 -18.95
C GLY A 95 6.23 11.20 -17.63
N LEU A 96 6.31 9.88 -17.40
CA LEU A 96 6.92 9.31 -16.19
C LEU A 96 8.44 9.28 -16.27
N ASP A 97 9.01 9.04 -17.46
CA ASP A 97 10.47 9.06 -17.65
C ASP A 97 11.02 10.49 -17.56
N GLU A 98 10.38 11.48 -18.19
CA GLU A 98 10.77 12.89 -18.06
C GLU A 98 10.51 13.42 -16.64
N ALA A 99 9.36 13.10 -16.03
CA ALA A 99 9.10 13.51 -14.65
C ALA A 99 10.06 12.84 -13.66
N GLY A 100 10.37 11.56 -13.86
CA GLY A 100 11.30 10.80 -13.03
C GLY A 100 12.73 11.30 -13.17
N ALA A 101 13.23 11.51 -14.39
CA ALA A 101 14.55 12.07 -14.64
C ALA A 101 14.67 13.49 -14.07
N ALA A 102 13.68 14.36 -14.34
CA ALA A 102 13.67 15.70 -13.78
C ALA A 102 13.58 15.70 -12.25
N GLN A 103 12.89 14.73 -11.64
CA GLN A 103 12.79 14.61 -10.19
C GLN A 103 14.10 14.11 -9.57
N ILE A 104 14.79 13.17 -10.22
CA ILE A 104 16.14 12.73 -9.83
C ILE A 104 17.14 13.89 -9.93
N ASP A 105 17.10 14.66 -11.01
CA ASP A 105 18.00 15.81 -11.20
C ASP A 105 17.73 16.92 -10.17
N ARG A 106 16.45 17.17 -9.85
CA ARG A 106 16.07 18.13 -8.78
C ARG A 106 16.51 17.65 -7.42
N TYR A 107 16.34 16.37 -7.11
CA TYR A 107 16.82 15.78 -5.87
C TYR A 107 18.34 15.91 -5.75
N ALA A 108 19.09 15.50 -6.79
CA ALA A 108 20.54 15.62 -6.82
C ALA A 108 21.00 17.07 -6.64
N SER A 109 20.37 18.01 -7.35
CA SER A 109 20.66 19.43 -7.24
C SER A 109 20.37 19.97 -5.83
N ALA A 110 19.22 19.61 -5.25
CA ALA A 110 18.83 20.03 -3.91
C ALA A 110 19.79 19.48 -2.85
N PHE A 111 20.19 18.22 -2.99
CA PHE A 111 21.15 17.56 -2.10
C PHE A 111 22.56 18.17 -2.20
N THR A 112 23.03 18.50 -3.40
CA THR A 112 24.32 19.21 -3.59
C THR A 112 24.27 20.63 -3.02
N ALA A 113 23.11 21.30 -3.06
CA ALA A 113 22.94 22.63 -2.50
C ALA A 113 22.90 22.67 -0.96
N LEU A 114 22.75 21.52 -0.29
CA LEU A 114 22.80 21.45 1.17
C LEU A 114 24.19 21.82 1.70
N PRO A 115 24.26 22.52 2.85
CA PRO A 115 25.51 22.71 3.58
C PRO A 115 26.22 21.38 3.85
N GLU A 116 27.54 21.39 3.83
CA GLU A 116 28.37 20.18 3.91
C GLU A 116 28.05 19.34 5.17
N ILE A 117 27.96 19.98 6.34
CA ILE A 117 27.62 19.32 7.61
C ILE A 117 26.22 18.70 7.52
N THR A 118 25.24 19.43 6.99
CA THR A 118 23.87 18.95 6.80
C THR A 118 23.80 17.74 5.87
N ARG A 119 24.59 17.73 4.80
CA ARG A 119 24.68 16.60 3.86
C ARG A 119 25.28 15.36 4.53
N GLN A 120 26.33 15.54 5.33
CA GLN A 120 26.98 14.44 6.06
C GLN A 120 26.08 13.85 7.15
N VAL A 121 25.36 14.70 7.89
CA VAL A 121 24.37 14.25 8.88
C VAL A 121 23.25 13.45 8.19
N PHE A 122 22.66 14.02 7.13
CA PHE A 122 21.55 13.38 6.43
C PHE A 122 21.95 12.03 5.78
N MET A 123 23.18 11.93 5.25
CA MET A 123 23.69 10.65 4.72
C MET A 123 23.92 9.60 5.80
N ALA A 124 24.38 10.00 6.99
CA ALA A 124 24.59 9.07 8.09
C ALA A 124 23.27 8.50 8.62
N ASP A 125 22.23 9.35 8.69
CA ASP A 125 20.86 8.92 9.00
C ASP A 125 20.29 7.97 7.91
N LEU A 126 20.45 8.34 6.63
CA LEU A 126 19.92 7.55 5.50
C LEU A 126 20.55 6.14 5.40
N LEU A 127 21.83 6.00 5.75
CA LEU A 127 22.51 4.71 5.77
C LEU A 127 22.12 3.86 6.98
N GLY A 128 21.61 4.47 8.05
CA GLY A 128 21.14 3.76 9.26
C GLY A 128 22.25 3.12 10.10
N ASP A 129 23.52 3.45 9.83
CA ASP A 129 24.68 2.81 10.45
C ASP A 129 25.05 3.44 11.82
N GLU A 130 24.59 4.65 12.11
CA GLU A 130 24.96 5.41 13.31
C GLU A 130 23.71 6.03 13.98
N ASP A 131 23.64 5.94 15.32
CA ASP A 131 22.66 6.69 16.10
C ASP A 131 23.02 8.18 16.15
N PHE A 132 22.04 9.06 16.40
CA PHE A 132 22.23 10.52 16.38
C PHE A 132 23.30 10.98 17.37
N THR A 133 23.44 10.28 18.50
CA THR A 133 24.50 10.53 19.48
C THR A 133 25.90 10.24 18.93
N ALA A 134 26.04 9.18 18.12
CA ALA A 134 27.28 8.82 17.46
C ALA A 134 27.63 9.80 16.32
N ILE A 135 26.63 10.20 15.54
CA ILE A 135 26.77 11.22 14.49
C ILE A 135 27.21 12.56 15.10
N ALA A 136 26.56 12.98 16.19
CA ALA A 136 26.89 14.19 16.95
C ALA A 136 28.34 14.17 17.43
N ALA A 137 28.76 13.08 18.08
CA ALA A 137 30.12 12.92 18.57
C ALA A 137 31.16 12.93 17.44
N ARG A 138 30.87 12.27 16.31
CA ARG A 138 31.78 12.22 15.15
C ARG A 138 31.96 13.58 14.49
N LEU A 139 30.89 14.37 14.40
CA LEU A 139 30.89 15.67 13.75
C LEU A 139 31.21 16.84 14.70
N GLY A 140 31.36 16.57 16.00
CA GLY A 140 31.65 17.59 17.01
C GLY A 140 30.50 18.56 17.26
N ILE A 141 29.27 18.11 17.04
CA ILE A 141 28.02 18.87 17.25
C ILE A 141 27.17 18.21 18.32
N THR A 142 26.09 18.86 18.73
CA THR A 142 25.11 18.31 19.67
C THR A 142 24.08 17.45 18.95
N THR A 143 23.45 16.51 19.66
CA THR A 143 22.34 15.71 19.12
C THR A 143 21.19 16.58 18.62
N HIS A 144 20.94 17.72 19.27
CA HIS A 144 19.92 18.67 18.83
C HIS A 144 20.28 19.33 17.48
N GLU A 145 21.56 19.64 17.26
CA GLU A 145 22.04 20.14 15.97
C GLU A 145 21.96 19.07 14.87
N VAL A 146 22.16 17.79 15.20
CA VAL A 146 21.92 16.67 14.27
C VAL A 146 20.46 16.63 13.83
N GLU A 147 19.52 16.65 14.78
CA GLU A 147 18.07 16.67 14.50
C GLU A 147 17.69 17.88 13.64
N GLN A 148 18.22 19.05 13.98
CA GLN A 148 17.97 20.29 13.23
C GLN A 148 18.48 20.19 11.80
N HIS A 149 19.69 19.65 11.60
CA HIS A 149 20.23 19.43 10.26
C HIS A 149 19.40 18.43 9.45
N ILE A 150 18.88 17.36 10.05
CA ILE A 150 17.97 16.43 9.36
C ILE A 150 16.68 17.14 8.95
N ALA A 151 16.07 17.90 9.86
CA ALA A 151 14.86 18.67 9.57
C ALA A 151 15.09 19.68 8.44
N ASP A 152 16.19 20.43 8.49
CA ASP A 152 16.56 21.41 7.46
C ASP A 152 16.80 20.75 6.10
N ALA A 153 17.46 19.57 6.07
CA ALA A 153 17.67 18.79 4.86
C ALA A 153 16.33 18.35 4.23
N LEU A 154 15.43 17.78 5.03
CA LEU A 154 14.12 17.34 4.57
C LEU A 154 13.27 18.49 4.01
N VAL A 155 13.27 19.65 4.69
CA VAL A 155 12.56 20.85 4.23
C VAL A 155 13.14 21.37 2.93
N ALA A 156 14.47 21.44 2.80
CA ALA A 156 15.12 21.92 1.59
C ALA A 156 14.87 20.99 0.39
N ILE A 157 14.95 19.68 0.59
CA ILE A 157 14.67 18.67 -0.45
C ILE A 157 13.19 18.72 -0.86
N SER A 158 12.25 18.70 0.10
CA SER A 158 10.81 18.81 -0.19
C SER A 158 10.48 20.06 -1.01
N ARG A 159 11.00 21.24 -0.61
CA ARG A 159 10.78 22.50 -1.36
C ARG A 159 11.32 22.46 -2.78
N ALA A 160 12.41 21.73 -3.03
CA ALA A 160 12.97 21.59 -4.37
C ALA A 160 12.15 20.63 -5.24
N LEU A 161 11.54 19.61 -4.63
CA LEU A 161 10.69 18.64 -5.32
C LEU A 161 9.29 19.22 -5.63
N ASP A 162 8.75 20.05 -4.73
CA ASP A 162 7.41 20.67 -4.87
C ASP A 162 7.38 21.84 -5.88
N ARG A 163 8.54 22.42 -6.22
CA ARG A 163 8.64 23.52 -7.17
C ARG A 163 8.46 22.98 -8.60
N ARG A 164 7.20 22.98 -9.07
CA ARG A 164 6.78 22.60 -10.43
C ARG A 164 7.05 23.69 -11.45
#